data_AF-A0A7X1M7J2-F1
#
_entry.id   AF-A0A7X1M7J2-F1
#
_cell.length_a   1.000
_cell.length_b   1.000
_cell.length_c   1.000
_cell.angle_alpha   90.00
_cell.angle_beta   90.00
_cell.angle_gamma   90.00
#
_symmetry.space_group_name_H-M   'P 1'
#
loop_
_entity.id
_entity.type
_entity.pdbx_description
1 polymer ?
#
loop_
_entity_poly.entity_id
_entity_poly.type
_entity_poly.pdbx_seq_one_letter_code
_entity_poly.pdbx_strand_id
1 'polypeptide(L)'
;MAITDHHDVFIGSTDDGWTFVIVNRPIRNAARMLTGAGFTAREHQGRTLYLLPPQTGEDAHERAGVAAYGLMAHTLDLVDLAWTTRHPSANGAEPEATIRFRDGTVTATALTDRAGDVLAQNGFTPTKASQEYTLPAGMSESDAVNAVIRAETHLYSYGVGVRVDLGIPTLQGIPPAPSRPPSAPALPSPDQAQRRRR
;
A
#
# COMPACT_ATOMS: atom_id res chain seq x y z
N MET A 1 2.95 -0.78 -16.50
CA MET A 1 2.07 -0.99 -15.33
C MET A 1 2.95 -0.84 -14.11
N ALA A 2 2.40 -0.36 -13.01
CA ALA A 2 3.15 -0.22 -11.77
C ALA A 2 3.01 -1.50 -10.94
N ILE A 3 3.98 -1.75 -10.07
CA ILE A 3 3.95 -2.88 -9.14
C ILE A 3 2.69 -2.93 -8.27
N THR A 4 2.07 -1.77 -8.04
CA THR A 4 0.85 -1.67 -7.25
C THR A 4 -0.42 -2.05 -8.01
N ASP A 5 -0.36 -2.36 -9.31
CA ASP A 5 -1.54 -2.61 -10.16
C ASP A 5 -2.02 -4.08 -10.17
N HIS A 6 -1.26 -5.01 -9.59
CA HIS A 6 -1.46 -6.46 -9.81
C HIS A 6 -2.55 -7.12 -8.94
N HIS A 7 -2.93 -6.48 -7.83
CA HIS A 7 -3.91 -7.03 -6.87
C HIS A 7 -5.14 -6.12 -6.80
N ASP A 8 -6.33 -6.65 -6.54
CA ASP A 8 -7.55 -5.83 -6.38
C ASP A 8 -7.38 -4.72 -5.34
N VAL A 9 -6.68 -5.02 -4.24
CA VAL A 9 -6.31 -4.06 -3.19
C VAL A 9 -4.81 -4.17 -2.88
N PHE A 10 -4.14 -3.03 -2.86
CA PHE A 10 -2.73 -2.92 -2.48
C PHE A 10 -2.58 -1.99 -1.29
N ILE A 11 -1.99 -2.50 -0.21
CA ILE A 11 -1.65 -1.75 1.00
C ILE A 11 -0.13 -1.65 1.11
N GLY A 12 0.37 -0.45 1.35
CA GLY A 12 1.80 -0.19 1.47
C GLY A 12 2.10 1.01 2.35
N SER A 13 3.38 1.35 2.45
CA SER A 13 3.84 2.54 3.16
C SER A 13 4.59 3.47 2.22
N THR A 14 4.39 4.77 2.39
CA THR A 14 5.22 5.80 1.75
C THR A 14 6.56 5.93 2.46
N ASP A 15 7.52 6.60 1.83
CA ASP A 15 8.87 6.77 2.39
C ASP A 15 8.89 7.53 3.73
N ASP A 16 7.93 8.43 3.94
CA ASP A 16 7.68 9.21 5.16
C ASP A 16 6.74 8.51 6.17
N GLY A 17 6.40 7.24 5.94
CA GLY A 17 5.70 6.41 6.90
C GLY A 17 4.17 6.59 6.95
N TRP A 18 3.55 7.12 5.89
CA TRP A 18 2.10 7.04 5.74
C TRP A 18 1.71 5.65 5.26
N THR A 19 0.65 5.07 5.83
CA THR A 19 0.02 3.90 5.25
C THR A 19 -0.84 4.35 4.08
N PHE A 20 -0.72 3.69 2.93
CA PHE A 20 -1.56 3.92 1.78
C PHE A 20 -2.36 2.69 1.37
N VAL A 21 -3.52 2.92 0.76
CA VAL A 21 -4.33 1.90 0.10
C VAL A 21 -4.65 2.33 -1.32
N ILE A 22 -4.44 1.43 -2.29
CA ILE A 22 -4.89 1.54 -3.67
C ILE A 22 -5.94 0.46 -3.91
N VAL A 23 -7.03 0.82 -4.58
CA VAL A 23 -8.10 -0.08 -4.98
C VAL A 23 -8.11 -0.14 -6.51
N ASN A 24 -7.52 -1.20 -7.07
CA ASN A 24 -7.34 -1.35 -8.52
C ASN A 24 -8.58 -1.88 -9.22
N ARG A 25 -9.45 -2.57 -8.47
CA ARG A 25 -10.78 -2.99 -8.96
C ARG A 25 -11.92 -2.31 -8.23
N PRO A 26 -13.02 -1.97 -8.93
CA PRO A 26 -14.18 -1.38 -8.28
C PRO A 26 -14.76 -2.27 -7.17
N ILE A 27 -14.58 -1.84 -5.91
CA ILE A 27 -15.20 -2.46 -4.74
C ILE A 27 -16.31 -1.54 -4.23
N ARG A 28 -17.52 -2.10 -4.07
CA ARG A 28 -18.67 -1.35 -3.59
C ARG A 28 -18.38 -0.78 -2.20
N ASN A 29 -18.64 0.52 -2.01
CA ASN A 29 -18.42 1.24 -0.75
C ASN A 29 -16.97 1.33 -0.25
N ALA A 30 -15.96 0.92 -1.04
CA ALA A 30 -14.55 0.99 -0.61
C ALA A 30 -14.15 2.38 -0.10
N ALA A 31 -14.51 3.44 -0.83
CA ALA A 31 -14.24 4.81 -0.41
C ALA A 31 -14.82 5.13 0.98
N ARG A 32 -16.05 4.68 1.27
CA ARG A 32 -16.70 4.91 2.57
C ARG A 32 -16.02 4.11 3.68
N MET A 33 -15.64 2.86 3.41
CA MET A 33 -14.91 2.02 4.36
C MET A 33 -13.58 2.66 4.74
N LEU A 34 -12.81 3.08 3.74
CA LEU A 34 -11.49 3.70 3.92
C LEU A 34 -11.59 5.04 4.66
N THR A 35 -12.50 5.93 4.26
CA THR A 35 -12.67 7.21 4.97
C THR A 35 -13.24 7.02 6.39
N GLY A 36 -14.09 6.02 6.58
CA GLY A 36 -14.63 5.66 7.90
C GLY A 36 -13.53 5.17 8.86
N ALA A 37 -12.49 4.52 8.32
CA ALA A 37 -11.29 4.13 9.05
C ALA A 37 -10.26 5.27 9.21
N GLY A 38 -10.57 6.49 8.74
CA GLY A 38 -9.71 7.66 8.89
C GLY A 38 -8.72 7.91 7.75
N PHE A 39 -8.80 7.16 6.64
CA PHE A 39 -7.99 7.45 5.46
C PHE A 39 -8.50 8.70 4.72
N THR A 40 -7.57 9.48 4.19
CA THR A 40 -7.86 10.65 3.34
C THR A 40 -7.51 10.35 1.90
N ALA A 41 -8.43 10.63 0.97
CA ALA A 41 -8.18 10.45 -0.46
C ALA A 41 -7.24 11.56 -1.02
N ARG A 42 -6.27 11.12 -1.82
CA ARG A 42 -5.34 11.95 -2.61
C ARG A 42 -5.24 11.40 -4.02
N GLU A 43 -4.76 12.22 -4.96
CA GLU A 43 -4.51 11.76 -6.32
C GLU A 43 -3.00 11.63 -6.54
N HIS A 44 -2.57 10.47 -7.02
CA HIS A 44 -1.17 10.20 -7.36
C HIS A 44 -1.12 9.50 -8.72
N GLN A 45 -0.47 10.15 -9.70
CA GLN A 45 -0.31 9.61 -11.06
C GLN A 45 -1.64 9.18 -11.70
N GLY A 46 -2.70 9.99 -11.55
CA GLY A 46 -4.02 9.70 -12.13
C GLY A 46 -4.85 8.65 -11.38
N ARG A 47 -4.41 8.22 -10.18
CA ARG A 47 -5.09 7.23 -9.35
C ARG A 47 -5.45 7.79 -7.98
N THR A 48 -6.53 7.30 -7.40
CA THR A 48 -6.88 7.62 -6.01
C THR A 48 -6.01 6.79 -5.07
N LEU A 49 -5.27 7.49 -4.21
CA LEU A 49 -4.48 6.94 -3.13
C LEU A 49 -5.15 7.32 -1.81
N TYR A 50 -5.53 6.34 -1.01
CA TYR A 50 -6.09 6.57 0.32
C TYR A 50 -4.95 6.57 1.33
N LEU A 51 -4.77 7.66 2.08
CA LEU A 51 -3.63 7.86 2.97
C LEU A 51 -4.07 7.94 4.43
N LEU A 52 -3.40 7.20 5.30
CA LEU A 52 -3.53 7.26 6.75
C LEU A 52 -2.22 7.79 7.34
N PRO A 53 -2.26 8.84 8.19
CA PRO A 53 -1.05 9.43 8.76
C PRO A 53 -0.25 8.43 9.60
N PRO A 54 1.08 8.61 9.69
CA PRO A 54 1.87 7.93 10.70
C PRO A 54 1.33 8.31 12.09
N GLN A 55 0.71 7.35 12.76
CA GLN A 55 0.33 7.45 14.17
C GLN A 55 1.23 6.49 14.96
N THR A 56 0.96 6.30 16.26
CA THR A 56 1.53 5.12 16.94
C THR A 56 1.14 3.89 16.12
N GLY A 57 2.09 2.95 15.93
CA GLY A 57 1.84 1.80 15.04
C GLY A 57 0.63 0.98 15.45
N GLU A 58 0.24 0.99 16.72
CA GLU A 58 -0.98 0.35 17.24
C GLU A 58 -2.27 0.98 16.66
N ASP A 59 -2.38 2.32 16.67
CA ASP A 59 -3.54 3.04 16.12
C ASP A 59 -3.61 2.89 14.59
N ALA A 60 -2.45 2.95 13.92
CA ALA A 60 -2.36 2.77 12.47
C ALA A 60 -2.70 1.33 12.06
N HIS A 61 -2.22 0.34 12.82
CA HIS A 61 -2.54 -1.07 12.63
C HIS A 61 -4.03 -1.34 12.79
N GLU A 62 -4.66 -0.85 13.86
CA GLU A 62 -6.09 -1.06 14.10
C GLU A 62 -6.94 -0.46 12.98
N ARG A 63 -6.68 0.79 12.59
CA ARG A 63 -7.44 1.48 11.53
C ARG A 63 -7.24 0.84 10.16
N ALA A 64 -6.00 0.51 9.81
CA ALA A 64 -5.71 -0.22 8.58
C ALA A 64 -6.37 -1.61 8.59
N GLY A 65 -6.37 -2.30 9.73
CA GLY A 65 -7.03 -3.59 9.93
C GLY A 65 -8.54 -3.53 9.74
N VAL A 66 -9.20 -2.52 10.32
CA VAL A 66 -10.65 -2.28 10.12
C VAL A 66 -10.98 -2.06 8.65
N ALA A 67 -10.19 -1.23 7.96
CA ALA A 67 -10.36 -0.99 6.53
C ALA A 67 -10.13 -2.26 5.70
N ALA A 68 -9.03 -2.97 5.94
CA ALA A 68 -8.67 -4.20 5.25
C ALA A 68 -9.74 -5.28 5.43
N TYR A 69 -10.24 -5.47 6.66
CA TYR A 69 -11.32 -6.43 6.94
C TYR A 69 -12.60 -6.10 6.15
N GLY A 70 -12.98 -4.81 6.08
CA GLY A 70 -14.11 -4.37 5.28
C GLY A 70 -13.93 -4.64 3.78
N LEU A 71 -12.71 -4.45 3.25
CA LEU A 71 -12.37 -4.75 1.85
C LEU A 71 -12.33 -6.26 1.58
N MET A 72 -11.85 -7.05 2.54
CA MET A 72 -11.78 -8.53 2.44
C MET A 72 -13.14 -9.19 2.31
N ALA A 73 -14.21 -8.54 2.76
CA ALA A 73 -15.59 -8.99 2.51
C ALA A 73 -15.98 -8.96 1.01
N HIS A 74 -15.14 -8.36 0.16
CA HIS A 74 -15.41 -8.16 -1.27
C HIS A 74 -14.32 -8.72 -2.20
N THR A 75 -13.10 -8.94 -1.71
CA THR A 75 -12.02 -9.59 -2.46
C THR A 75 -11.06 -10.31 -1.50
N LEU A 76 -10.44 -11.39 -1.98
CA LEU A 76 -9.31 -12.03 -1.30
C LEU A 76 -7.98 -11.73 -2.00
N ASP A 77 -8.02 -11.01 -3.11
CA ASP A 77 -6.85 -10.56 -3.86
C ASP A 77 -6.34 -9.24 -3.27
N LEU A 78 -5.73 -9.36 -2.09
CA LEU A 78 -5.19 -8.24 -1.32
C LEU A 78 -3.74 -8.52 -0.98
N VAL A 79 -2.89 -7.53 -1.21
CA VAL A 79 -1.51 -7.51 -0.73
C VAL A 79 -1.33 -6.42 0.31
N ASP A 80 -0.61 -6.74 1.38
CA ASP A 80 -0.19 -5.79 2.39
C ASP A 80 1.32 -5.88 2.60
N LEU A 81 2.02 -4.81 2.21
CA LEU A 81 3.44 -4.57 2.41
C LEU A 81 3.67 -3.31 3.27
N ALA A 82 2.68 -2.88 4.04
CA ALA A 82 2.78 -1.69 4.88
C ALA A 82 3.54 -1.98 6.18
N TRP A 83 4.84 -1.66 6.18
CA TRP A 83 5.69 -1.78 7.38
C TRP A 83 5.20 -0.88 8.54
N THR A 84 4.50 0.20 8.22
CA THR A 84 3.90 1.14 9.19
C THR A 84 2.79 0.54 10.05
N THR A 85 2.20 -0.58 9.61
CA THR A 85 1.14 -1.28 10.36
C THR A 85 1.66 -2.45 11.18
N ARG A 86 2.93 -2.86 11.02
CA ARG A 86 3.47 -4.09 11.61
C ARG A 86 4.46 -3.83 12.75
N HIS A 87 4.92 -2.59 12.91
CA HIS A 87 5.78 -2.19 14.01
C HIS A 87 5.29 -0.91 14.67
N PRO A 88 5.09 -0.90 16.01
CA PRO A 88 5.06 0.35 16.74
C PRO A 88 6.46 0.94 16.67
N SER A 89 6.62 1.98 15.87
CA SER A 89 7.79 2.87 15.85
C SER A 89 7.96 3.58 17.19
N ALA A 90 8.03 2.87 18.31
CA ALA A 90 8.23 3.46 19.62
C ALA A 90 9.70 3.83 19.83
N ASN A 91 10.65 3.15 19.16
CA ASN A 91 12.07 3.27 19.48
C ASN A 91 12.99 3.74 18.33
N GLY A 92 12.48 3.93 17.10
CA GLY A 92 13.29 4.42 15.97
C GLY A 92 14.48 3.53 15.60
N ALA A 93 14.47 2.25 15.99
CA ALA A 93 15.52 1.30 15.61
C ALA A 93 15.49 1.05 14.09
N GLU A 94 16.66 1.01 13.46
CA GLU A 94 16.76 0.70 12.04
C GLU A 94 16.23 -0.71 11.75
N PRO A 95 15.50 -0.90 10.63
CA PRO A 95 15.03 -2.21 10.23
C PRO A 95 16.23 -3.12 9.91
N GLU A 96 16.18 -4.35 10.41
CA GLU A 96 17.21 -5.37 10.14
C GLU A 96 17.26 -5.80 8.68
N ALA A 97 16.13 -5.68 7.96
CA ALA A 97 16.06 -5.89 6.52
C ALA A 97 15.34 -4.72 5.84
N THR A 98 15.88 -4.25 4.72
CA THR A 98 15.18 -3.29 3.85
C THR A 98 15.09 -3.86 2.45
N ILE A 99 13.89 -3.93 1.88
CA ILE A 99 13.62 -4.35 0.51
C ILE A 99 13.18 -3.13 -0.28
N ARG A 100 13.73 -2.90 -1.47
CA ARG A 100 13.46 -1.73 -2.30
C ARG A 100 13.08 -2.11 -3.71
N PHE A 101 12.01 -1.48 -4.20
CA PHE A 101 11.63 -1.53 -5.61
C PHE A 101 12.16 -0.29 -6.32
N ARG A 102 12.99 -0.48 -7.36
CA ARG A 102 13.54 0.62 -8.14
C ARG A 102 13.72 0.22 -9.60
N ASP A 103 13.13 0.98 -10.51
CA ASP A 103 13.33 0.84 -11.96
C ASP A 103 13.15 -0.60 -12.47
N GLY A 104 12.14 -1.31 -11.95
CA GLY A 104 11.85 -2.72 -12.30
C GLY A 104 12.79 -3.75 -11.66
N THR A 105 13.71 -3.32 -10.80
CA THR A 105 14.60 -4.18 -10.02
C THR A 105 14.18 -4.21 -8.55
N VAL A 106 14.33 -5.35 -7.90
CA VAL A 106 14.11 -5.51 -6.46
C VAL A 106 15.43 -5.81 -5.79
N THR A 107 15.86 -4.92 -4.92
CA THR A 107 17.07 -5.10 -4.10
C THR A 107 16.69 -5.23 -2.64
N ALA A 108 17.57 -5.83 -1.85
CA ALA A 108 17.41 -5.90 -0.42
C ALA A 108 18.76 -5.73 0.29
N THR A 109 18.72 -5.21 1.51
CA THR A 109 19.85 -5.17 2.45
C THR A 109 19.48 -5.91 3.72
N ALA A 110 20.41 -6.67 4.28
CA ALA A 110 20.23 -7.37 5.55
C ALA A 110 21.38 -7.10 6.53
N LEU A 111 21.06 -6.55 7.70
CA LEU A 111 22.04 -6.22 8.74
C LEU A 111 22.54 -7.43 9.51
N THR A 112 21.78 -8.54 9.49
CA THR A 112 22.10 -9.79 10.19
C THR A 112 22.20 -10.95 9.21
N ASP A 113 23.05 -11.94 9.53
CA ASP A 113 23.19 -13.16 8.74
C ASP A 113 21.85 -13.90 8.62
N ARG A 114 21.06 -13.90 9.70
CA ARG A 114 19.71 -14.49 9.73
C ARG A 114 18.77 -13.81 8.72
N ALA A 115 18.76 -12.48 8.65
CA ALA A 115 17.97 -11.77 7.66
C ALA A 115 18.45 -12.08 6.23
N GLY A 116 19.77 -12.19 6.04
CA GLY A 116 20.39 -12.61 4.79
C GLY A 116 19.97 -14.01 4.35
N ASP A 117 19.98 -14.97 5.26
CA ASP A 117 19.57 -16.35 5.00
C ASP A 117 18.10 -16.44 4.58
N VAL A 118 17.23 -15.65 5.23
CA VAL A 118 15.80 -15.60 4.87
C VAL A 118 15.60 -15.00 3.48
N LEU A 119 16.32 -13.92 3.15
CA LEU A 119 16.29 -13.35 1.80
C LEU A 119 16.75 -14.38 0.76
N ALA A 120 17.85 -15.09 1.04
CA ALA A 120 18.39 -16.13 0.16
C ALA A 120 17.39 -17.28 -0.07
N GLN A 121 16.74 -17.76 0.99
CA GLN A 121 15.71 -18.80 0.90
C GLN A 121 14.48 -18.36 0.08
N ASN A 122 14.22 -17.06 0.01
CA ASN A 122 13.12 -16.49 -0.76
C ASN A 122 13.52 -16.06 -2.18
N GLY A 123 14.68 -16.48 -2.66
CA GLY A 123 15.11 -16.33 -4.04
C GLY A 123 15.93 -15.07 -4.32
N PHE A 124 16.31 -14.31 -3.29
CA PHE A 124 17.27 -13.24 -3.47
C PHE A 124 18.69 -13.81 -3.54
N THR A 125 19.51 -13.30 -4.45
CA THR A 125 20.92 -13.68 -4.55
C THR A 125 21.80 -12.60 -3.95
N PRO A 126 22.83 -12.96 -3.16
CA PRO A 126 23.78 -11.98 -2.65
C PRO A 126 24.52 -11.32 -3.82
N THR A 127 24.72 -10.01 -3.74
CA THR A 127 25.53 -9.27 -4.71
C THR A 127 27.01 -9.34 -4.32
N LYS A 128 27.88 -8.62 -5.04
CA LYS A 128 29.31 -8.52 -4.70
C LYS A 128 29.54 -7.73 -3.41
N ALA A 129 28.60 -6.87 -3.02
CA ALA A 129 28.68 -6.14 -1.77
C ALA A 129 28.17 -7.03 -0.62
N SER A 130 28.89 -7.02 0.50
CA SER A 130 28.41 -7.68 1.71
C SER A 130 27.04 -7.14 2.08
N GLN A 131 26.13 -8.01 2.51
CA GLN A 131 24.79 -7.66 3.00
C GLN A 131 23.80 -7.12 1.95
N GLU A 132 24.17 -7.05 0.69
CA GLU A 132 23.27 -6.69 -0.40
C GLU A 132 22.77 -7.92 -1.15
N TYR A 133 21.50 -7.90 -1.51
CA TYR A 133 20.81 -8.99 -2.19
C TYR A 133 19.94 -8.43 -3.33
N THR A 134 19.70 -9.23 -4.35
CA THR A 134 18.83 -8.86 -5.48
C THR A 134 17.95 -10.02 -5.90
N LEU A 135 16.71 -9.75 -6.29
CA LEU A 135 15.96 -10.76 -7.05
C LEU A 135 16.56 -10.93 -8.45
N PRO A 136 16.39 -12.10 -9.08
CA PRO A 136 16.83 -12.34 -10.45
C PRO A 136 16.24 -11.33 -11.43
N ALA A 137 17.08 -10.85 -12.35
CA ALA A 137 16.62 -10.01 -13.45
C ALA A 137 15.67 -10.78 -14.37
N GLY A 138 14.69 -10.07 -14.95
CA GLY A 138 13.71 -10.67 -15.87
C GLY A 138 12.54 -11.39 -15.20
N MET A 139 12.44 -11.35 -13.87
CA MET A 139 11.26 -11.77 -13.14
C MET A 139 10.07 -10.87 -13.50
N SER A 140 8.86 -11.45 -13.61
CA SER A 140 7.66 -10.64 -13.79
C SER A 140 7.39 -9.80 -12.53
N GLU A 141 6.72 -8.65 -12.68
CA GLU A 141 6.39 -7.80 -11.52
C GLU A 141 5.56 -8.55 -10.46
N SER A 142 4.61 -9.38 -10.89
CA SER A 142 3.79 -10.21 -9.98
C SER A 142 4.63 -11.25 -9.24
N ASP A 143 5.56 -11.92 -9.92
CA ASP A 143 6.47 -12.88 -9.29
C ASP A 143 7.40 -12.18 -8.29
N ALA A 144 7.87 -10.97 -8.62
CA ALA A 144 8.70 -10.16 -7.74
C ALA A 144 7.92 -9.72 -6.48
N VAL A 145 6.67 -9.27 -6.63
CA VAL A 145 5.77 -8.98 -5.50
C VAL A 145 5.59 -10.21 -4.63
N ASN A 146 5.28 -11.36 -5.23
CA ASN A 146 5.08 -12.61 -4.50
C ASN A 146 6.33 -13.06 -3.75
N ALA A 147 7.52 -12.90 -4.33
CA ALA A 147 8.79 -13.18 -3.66
C ALA A 147 9.01 -12.25 -2.45
N VAL A 148 8.69 -10.96 -2.59
CA VAL A 148 8.78 -9.99 -1.50
C VAL A 148 7.78 -10.28 -0.39
N ILE A 149 6.53 -10.63 -0.70
CA ILE A 149 5.53 -11.02 0.31
C ILE A 149 6.03 -12.22 1.11
N ARG A 150 6.54 -13.27 0.44
CA ARG A 150 7.08 -14.45 1.13
C ARG A 150 8.28 -14.10 2.00
N ALA A 151 9.20 -13.29 1.49
CA ALA A 151 10.37 -12.84 2.25
C ALA A 151 9.97 -12.02 3.48
N GLU A 152 9.10 -11.02 3.30
CA GLU A 152 8.58 -10.16 4.37
C GLU A 152 7.88 -10.99 5.46
N THR A 153 6.99 -11.90 5.07
CA THR A 153 6.27 -12.77 6.03
C THR A 153 7.22 -13.70 6.78
N HIS A 154 8.25 -14.22 6.10
CA HIS A 154 9.26 -15.09 6.72
C HIS A 154 10.19 -14.32 7.66
N LEU A 155 10.56 -13.09 7.32
CA LEU A 155 11.32 -12.21 8.22
C LEU A 155 10.49 -11.87 9.47
N TYR A 156 9.21 -11.51 9.26
CA TYR A 156 8.28 -11.18 10.33
C TYR A 156 8.08 -12.36 11.30
N SER A 157 7.93 -13.59 10.80
CA SER A 157 7.76 -14.77 11.66
C SER A 157 8.97 -15.06 12.57
N TYR A 158 10.13 -14.51 12.22
CA TYR A 158 11.35 -14.56 13.03
C TYR A 158 11.58 -13.34 13.92
N GLY A 159 10.63 -12.40 13.95
CA GLY A 159 10.73 -11.16 14.70
C GLY A 159 11.73 -10.16 14.11
N VAL A 160 12.13 -10.35 12.85
CA VAL A 160 13.09 -9.49 12.15
C VAL A 160 12.34 -8.27 11.63
N GLY A 161 12.77 -7.07 12.04
CA GLY A 161 12.18 -5.83 11.55
C GLY A 161 12.45 -5.62 10.05
N VAL A 162 11.39 -5.49 9.26
CA VAL A 162 11.49 -5.34 7.80
C VAL A 162 10.83 -4.06 7.32
N ARG A 163 11.52 -3.35 6.43
CA ARG A 163 11.01 -2.18 5.71
C ARG A 163 10.92 -2.49 4.23
N VAL A 164 9.76 -2.23 3.62
CA VAL A 164 9.56 -2.37 2.18
C VAL A 164 9.35 -0.98 1.58
N ASP A 165 10.33 -0.52 0.82
CA ASP A 165 10.30 0.75 0.10
C ASP A 165 9.73 0.53 -1.30
N LEU A 166 8.51 1.03 -1.53
CA LEU A 166 7.79 0.91 -2.81
C LEU A 166 8.08 2.08 -3.77
N GLY A 167 8.90 3.05 -3.34
CA GLY A 167 9.22 4.25 -4.13
C GLY A 167 8.06 5.21 -4.31
N ILE A 168 7.05 5.15 -3.43
CA ILE A 168 5.95 6.12 -3.41
C ILE A 168 6.43 7.37 -2.65
N PRO A 169 6.54 8.53 -3.33
CA PRO A 169 7.10 9.73 -2.73
C PRO A 169 6.25 10.24 -1.56
N THR A 170 6.89 11.04 -0.71
CA THR A 170 6.30 11.64 0.50
C THR A 170 5.04 12.44 0.22
N LEU A 171 4.22 12.68 1.25
CA LEU A 171 2.94 13.38 1.11
C LEU A 171 3.06 14.77 0.47
N GLN A 172 4.19 15.47 0.66
CA GLN A 172 4.45 16.76 0.00
C GLN A 172 4.59 16.65 -1.53
N GLY A 173 4.89 15.46 -2.05
CA GLY A 173 4.91 15.15 -3.48
C GLY A 173 3.58 14.62 -4.03
N ILE A 174 2.53 14.51 -3.19
CA ILE A 174 1.22 13.97 -3.59
C ILE A 174 0.16 15.09 -3.52
N PRO A 175 -0.31 15.63 -4.66
CA PRO A 175 -1.31 16.69 -4.65
C PRO A 175 -2.67 16.21 -4.06
N PRO A 176 -3.46 17.13 -3.47
CA PRO A 176 -4.83 16.81 -3.06
C PRO A 176 -5.67 16.42 -4.27
N ALA A 177 -6.51 15.38 -4.12
CA ALA A 177 -7.44 15.00 -5.17
C ALA A 177 -8.41 16.16 -5.46
N PRO A 178 -8.78 16.39 -6.73
CA PRO A 178 -9.77 17.41 -7.07
C PRO A 178 -11.08 17.10 -6.34
N SER A 179 -11.57 18.09 -5.60
CA SER A 179 -12.88 18.03 -4.97
C SER A 179 -13.91 17.71 -6.05
N ARG A 180 -14.56 16.55 -5.98
CA ARG A 180 -15.70 16.25 -6.85
C ARG A 180 -16.69 17.40 -6.67
N PRO A 181 -17.03 18.16 -7.74
CA PRO A 181 -18.00 19.23 -7.60
C PRO A 181 -19.29 18.58 -7.06
N PRO A 182 -19.95 19.21 -6.07
CA PRO A 182 -21.23 18.72 -5.59
C PRO A 182 -22.14 18.59 -6.80
N SER A 183 -22.76 17.41 -6.96
CA SER A 183 -23.81 17.24 -7.97
C SER A 183 -24.80 18.38 -7.77
N ALA A 184 -24.88 19.28 -8.75
CA ALA A 184 -25.82 20.39 -8.70
C ALA A 184 -27.22 19.79 -8.44
N PRO A 185 -28.02 20.39 -7.54
CA PRO A 185 -29.41 19.97 -7.38
C PRO A 185 -30.05 19.98 -8.77
N ALA A 186 -30.67 18.87 -9.16
CA ALA A 186 -31.44 18.82 -10.39
C ALA A 186 -32.47 19.96 -10.31
N LEU A 187 -32.34 20.95 -11.20
CA LEU A 187 -33.36 21.96 -11.38
C LEU A 187 -34.68 21.25 -11.71
N PRO A 188 -35.79 21.57 -11.03
CA PRO A 188 -37.07 20.99 -11.38
C PRO A 188 -37.37 21.36 -12.84
N SER A 189 -37.54 20.33 -13.68
CA SER A 189 -37.90 20.52 -15.08
C SER A 189 -39.22 21.31 -15.17
N PRO A 190 -39.30 22.39 -15.96
CA PRO A 190 -40.53 23.18 -16.11
C PRO A 190 -41.67 22.44 -16.84
N ASP A 191 -41.47 21.21 -17.32
CA ASP A 191 -42.44 20.51 -18.17
C ASP A 191 -43.59 19.77 -17.46
N GLN A 192 -43.68 19.81 -16.12
CA GLN A 192 -44.83 19.18 -15.42
C GLN A 192 -46.01 20.12 -15.10
N ALA A 193 -45.90 21.42 -15.36
CA ALA A 193 -46.99 22.36 -15.04
C ALA A 193 -48.15 22.37 -16.06
N GLN A 194 -47.97 21.82 -17.26
CA GLN A 194 -48.99 21.93 -18.32
C GLN A 194 -49.94 20.73 -18.45
N ARG A 195 -49.72 19.63 -17.71
CA ARG A 195 -50.57 18.42 -17.82
C ARG A 195 -51.70 18.32 -16.79
N ARG A 196 -51.89 19.33 -15.94
CA ARG A 196 -52.94 19.33 -14.89
C ARG A 196 -54.03 20.39 -15.06
N ARG A 197 -54.29 20.83 -16.30
CA ARG A 197 -55.53 21.54 -16.66
C ARG A 197 -56.07 21.03 -17.97
N ARG A 198 -56.84 19.94 -17.91
CA ARG A 198 -57.99 19.67 -18.76
C ARG A 198 -58.96 18.80 -17.98
#